data_AF-A0A9W7FKX4-F1
#
_entry.id   AF-A0A9W7FKX4-F1
#
_cell.length_a   1.000
_cell.length_b   1.000
_cell.length_c   1.000
_cell.angle_alpha   90.00
_cell.angle_beta   90.00
_cell.angle_gamma   90.00
#
_symmetry.space_group_name_H-M   'P 1'
#
loop_
_entity.id
_entity.type
_entity.pdbx_description
1 polymer ?
#
loop_
_entity_poly.entity_id
_entity_poly.type
_entity_poly.pdbx_seq_one_letter_code
_entity_poly.pdbx_strand_id
1 'polypeptide(L)'
;MKFLLLSVLASSAVHTATCYTTVYTKGFTARPTTFLAAEIRPPSSKAKELRFGWDGTTALGGAEVDSKPARMLDDIKASGETLHPDGELFLQNYEMDPKGFKFEEFIEMINGCYETGLIEWKNGSITNAEGENEGSAHVLSFAALAGLDKEKTLGLWAQYYQDVLDTPGGDDHGNIRNFMENGWEGVDFYNGISLTKKNTGENEWDWDAESWIP
;
A
#
# COMPACT_ATOMS: atom_id res chain seq x y z
N MET A 1 0.30 -49.41 -54.43
CA MET A 1 0.73 -48.07 -53.99
C MET A 1 1.14 -48.16 -52.52
N LYS A 2 2.42 -47.94 -52.21
CA LYS A 2 3.03 -48.01 -50.88
C LYS A 2 3.26 -46.58 -50.39
N PHE A 3 2.88 -46.25 -49.15
CA PHE A 3 3.34 -45.04 -48.47
C PHE A 3 4.33 -45.42 -47.37
N LEU A 4 5.48 -44.74 -47.41
CA LEU A 4 6.66 -44.90 -46.57
C LEU A 4 6.51 -44.13 -45.25
N LEU A 5 6.85 -44.79 -44.14
CA LEU A 5 7.30 -44.15 -42.90
C LEU A 5 8.80 -43.87 -43.01
N LEU A 6 9.23 -42.66 -42.67
CA LEU A 6 10.62 -42.22 -42.66
C LEU A 6 11.11 -42.15 -41.21
N SER A 7 11.99 -43.06 -40.81
CA SER A 7 12.76 -43.01 -39.55
C SER A 7 14.24 -42.84 -39.90
N VAL A 8 14.84 -41.72 -39.52
CA VAL A 8 16.25 -41.41 -39.77
C VAL A 8 17.09 -41.82 -38.55
N LEU A 9 17.92 -42.86 -38.74
CA LEU A 9 19.02 -43.23 -37.86
C LEU A 9 20.27 -42.43 -38.26
N ALA A 10 20.84 -41.68 -37.33
CA ALA A 10 22.10 -40.97 -37.52
C ALA A 10 23.27 -41.79 -36.93
N SER A 11 24.19 -42.21 -37.80
CA SER A 11 25.44 -42.90 -37.45
C SER A 11 26.50 -41.92 -36.94
N SER A 12 27.15 -42.28 -35.85
CA SER A 12 28.33 -41.64 -35.28
C SER A 12 29.60 -41.97 -36.08
N ALA A 13 30.35 -40.95 -36.49
CA ALA A 13 31.69 -41.09 -37.05
C ALA A 13 32.71 -40.38 -36.15
N VAL A 14 33.71 -41.14 -35.68
CA VAL A 14 34.88 -40.66 -34.94
C VAL A 14 35.94 -40.25 -35.94
N HIS A 15 36.50 -39.05 -35.83
CA HIS A 15 37.72 -38.65 -36.52
C HIS A 15 38.67 -37.98 -35.52
N THR A 16 39.85 -38.59 -35.37
CA THR A 16 40.99 -38.10 -34.60
C THR A 16 41.74 -37.04 -35.39
N ALA A 17 41.97 -35.86 -34.81
CA ALA A 17 42.85 -34.85 -35.37
C ALA A 17 44.03 -34.58 -34.42
N THR A 18 45.22 -34.88 -34.93
CA THR A 18 46.54 -34.72 -34.31
C THR A 18 46.88 -33.25 -34.10
N CYS A 19 47.37 -32.92 -32.90
CA CYS A 19 47.82 -31.59 -32.51
C CYS A 19 49.28 -31.33 -32.94
N TYR A 20 49.57 -30.15 -33.48
CA TYR A 20 50.91 -29.59 -33.57
C TYR A 20 50.97 -28.34 -32.67
N THR A 21 51.84 -28.35 -31.66
CA THR A 21 52.04 -27.21 -30.76
C THR A 21 53.17 -26.33 -31.30
N THR A 22 52.86 -25.12 -31.76
CA THR A 22 53.88 -24.08 -31.97
C THR A 22 53.99 -23.27 -30.68
N VAL A 23 55.18 -23.30 -30.08
CA VAL A 23 55.52 -22.52 -28.89
C VAL A 23 55.62 -21.05 -29.29
N TYR A 24 54.76 -20.19 -28.74
CA TYR A 24 54.89 -18.74 -28.87
C TYR A 24 55.03 -18.13 -27.48
N THR A 25 56.26 -17.80 -27.10
CA THR A 25 56.58 -17.10 -25.86
C THR A 25 56.22 -15.62 -26.00
N LYS A 26 55.27 -15.13 -25.21
CA LYS A 26 55.08 -13.69 -24.99
C LYS A 26 55.04 -13.45 -23.48
N GLY A 27 56.14 -12.91 -22.95
CA GLY A 27 56.28 -12.59 -21.53
C GLY A 27 55.30 -11.50 -21.12
N PHE A 28 54.53 -11.78 -20.08
CA PHE A 28 53.73 -10.79 -19.36
C PHE A 28 54.45 -10.44 -18.07
N THR A 29 54.93 -9.21 -17.96
CA THR A 29 55.44 -8.64 -16.71
C THR A 29 54.25 -8.31 -15.81
N ALA A 30 54.21 -8.89 -14.61
CA ALA A 30 53.17 -8.61 -13.62
C ALA A 30 53.27 -7.15 -13.14
N ARG A 31 52.14 -6.42 -13.17
CA ARG A 31 52.00 -5.14 -12.46
C ARG A 31 51.88 -5.43 -10.95
N PRO A 32 52.58 -4.69 -10.07
CA PRO A 32 52.37 -4.84 -8.63
C PRO A 32 50.99 -4.28 -8.25
N THR A 33 50.14 -5.12 -7.68
CA THR A 33 48.91 -4.73 -7.00
C THR A 33 49.26 -4.17 -5.63
N THR A 34 49.21 -2.85 -5.47
CA THR A 34 49.23 -2.23 -4.14
C THR A 34 47.88 -2.47 -3.47
N PHE A 35 47.81 -3.41 -2.54
CA PHE A 35 46.69 -3.52 -1.61
C PHE A 35 46.87 -2.44 -0.53
N LEU A 36 46.04 -1.39 -0.56
CA LEU A 36 45.84 -0.57 0.63
C LEU A 36 44.94 -1.38 1.57
N ALA A 37 45.52 -1.94 2.62
CA ALA A 37 44.74 -2.52 3.70
C ALA A 37 43.96 -1.39 4.39
N ALA A 38 42.64 -1.36 4.22
CA ALA A 38 41.79 -0.51 5.03
C ALA A 38 41.81 -1.05 6.47
N GLU A 39 42.58 -0.41 7.33
CA GLU A 39 42.62 -0.74 8.76
C GLU A 39 41.31 -0.27 9.41
N ILE A 40 40.47 -1.23 9.79
CA ILE A 40 39.23 -0.96 10.52
C ILE A 40 39.62 -0.52 11.93
N ARG A 41 39.38 0.76 12.27
CA ARG A 41 39.66 1.29 13.60
C ARG A 41 38.77 0.62 14.64
N PRO A 42 39.27 0.32 15.84
CA PRO A 42 38.44 -0.17 16.94
C PRO A 42 37.38 0.87 17.31
N PRO A 43 36.22 0.44 17.83
CA PRO A 43 35.11 1.34 18.17
C PRO A 43 35.57 2.41 19.15
N SER A 44 35.34 3.67 18.80
CA SER A 44 35.65 4.80 19.70
C SER A 44 34.72 4.80 20.92
N SER A 45 35.15 5.42 22.02
CA SER A 45 34.32 5.55 23.23
C SER A 45 32.97 6.25 23.00
N LYS A 46 32.83 7.03 21.91
CA LYS A 46 31.55 7.63 21.50
C LYS A 46 30.51 6.62 20.97
N ALA A 47 30.92 5.39 20.64
CA ALA A 47 30.02 4.35 20.16
C ALA A 47 29.09 3.79 21.26
N LYS A 48 29.43 3.97 22.54
CA LYS A 48 28.61 3.48 23.67
C LYS A 48 27.32 4.27 23.92
N GLU A 49 27.22 5.50 23.40
CA GLU A 49 26.06 6.38 23.61
C GLU A 49 25.12 6.45 22.40
N LEU A 50 25.51 5.86 21.27
CA LEU A 50 24.70 5.86 20.05
C LEU A 50 23.60 4.80 20.14
N ARG A 51 22.38 5.24 20.49
CA ARG A 51 21.16 4.40 20.40
C ARG A 51 20.80 4.01 18.96
N PHE A 52 21.40 4.68 17.98
CA PHE A 52 21.24 4.40 16.56
C PHE A 52 22.65 4.16 15.98
N GLY A 53 23.05 2.89 15.88
CA GLY A 53 24.40 2.54 15.45
C GLY A 53 24.58 1.05 15.16
N TRP A 54 25.41 0.77 14.16
CA TRP A 54 25.84 -0.58 13.75
C TRP A 54 27.02 -1.04 14.62
N ASP A 55 26.92 -2.20 15.27
CA ASP A 55 27.96 -2.70 16.20
C ASP A 55 29.09 -3.49 15.52
N GLY A 56 29.03 -3.64 14.19
CA GLY A 56 29.98 -4.44 13.40
C GLY A 56 29.46 -5.83 13.06
N THR A 57 28.44 -6.33 13.76
CA THR A 57 27.81 -7.65 13.51
C THR A 57 26.29 -7.60 13.41
N THR A 58 25.64 -6.64 14.05
CA THR A 58 24.18 -6.46 14.09
C THR A 58 23.83 -4.96 14.16
N ALA A 59 22.76 -4.54 13.49
CA ALA A 59 22.19 -3.21 13.69
C ALA A 59 21.50 -3.18 15.07
N LEU A 60 22.01 -2.37 16.01
CA LEU A 60 21.42 -2.26 17.37
C LEU A 60 20.22 -1.31 17.43
N GLY A 61 19.93 -0.60 16.34
CA GLY A 61 18.67 0.11 16.13
C GLY A 61 17.92 -0.59 15.01
N GLY A 62 17.03 -1.51 15.35
CA GLY A 62 15.92 -1.79 14.46
C GLY A 62 15.15 -0.49 14.31
N ALA A 63 14.72 -0.15 13.09
CA ALA A 63 13.58 0.73 12.96
C ALA A 63 12.52 0.12 13.87
N GLU A 64 12.23 0.77 14.99
CA GLU A 64 11.00 0.51 15.69
C GLU A 64 9.96 0.80 14.63
N VAL A 65 9.44 -0.27 14.03
CA VAL A 65 8.23 -0.20 13.23
C VAL A 65 7.13 0.01 14.26
N ASP A 66 7.21 1.12 14.99
CA ASP A 66 6.06 1.83 15.50
C ASP A 66 5.34 2.32 14.24
N SER A 67 4.82 1.38 13.46
CA SER A 67 3.57 1.59 12.76
C SER A 67 2.61 1.88 13.89
N LYS A 68 2.54 3.16 14.31
CA LYS A 68 1.39 3.63 15.08
C LYS A 68 0.20 3.04 14.34
N PRO A 69 -0.68 2.30 15.03
CA PRO A 69 -1.86 1.79 14.37
C PRO A 69 -2.56 2.99 13.71
N ALA A 70 -3.25 2.74 12.60
CA ALA A 70 -3.98 3.81 11.96
C ALA A 70 -4.85 4.52 13.01
N ARG A 71 -5.03 5.84 12.89
CA ARG A 71 -5.66 6.63 13.96
C ARG A 71 -6.97 5.97 14.40
N MET A 72 -7.12 5.73 15.69
CA MET A 72 -8.31 5.10 16.24
C MET A 72 -9.49 6.05 16.11
N LEU A 73 -10.64 5.53 15.70
CA LEU A 73 -11.86 6.32 15.52
C LEU A 73 -12.23 7.09 16.81
N ASP A 74 -12.05 6.46 17.96
CA ASP A 74 -12.36 7.05 19.27
C ASP A 74 -11.45 8.23 19.60
N ASP A 75 -10.15 8.13 19.28
CA ASP A 75 -9.20 9.21 19.49
C ASP A 75 -9.50 10.42 18.59
N ILE A 76 -9.92 10.17 17.34
CA ILE A 76 -10.32 11.22 16.39
C ILE A 76 -11.54 11.94 16.92
N LYS A 77 -12.58 11.20 17.32
CA LYS A 77 -13.80 11.77 17.89
C LYS A 77 -13.53 12.52 19.20
N ALA A 78 -12.65 12.00 20.06
CA ALA A 78 -12.25 12.66 21.29
C ALA A 78 -11.45 13.96 21.04
N SER A 79 -10.67 14.01 19.96
CA SER A 79 -9.93 15.20 19.56
C SER A 79 -10.82 16.33 19.02
N GLY A 80 -12.10 16.03 18.72
CA GLY A 80 -13.05 17.01 18.17
C GLY A 80 -12.78 17.36 16.70
N GLU A 81 -12.05 16.50 15.99
CA GLU A 81 -11.76 16.69 14.57
C GLU A 81 -13.04 16.57 13.75
N THR A 82 -13.33 17.60 12.96
CA THR A 82 -14.46 17.61 12.03
C THR A 82 -14.04 17.02 10.67
N LEU A 83 -15.03 16.69 9.85
CA LEU A 83 -14.79 16.27 8.46
C LEU A 83 -14.03 17.35 7.67
N HIS A 84 -13.41 16.95 6.55
CA HIS A 84 -12.89 17.91 5.60
C HIS A 84 -14.04 18.73 4.97
N PRO A 85 -13.89 20.05 4.74
CA PRO A 85 -14.97 20.89 4.20
C PRO A 85 -15.61 20.35 2.91
N ASP A 86 -14.79 19.82 1.99
CA ASP A 86 -15.29 19.20 0.76
C ASP A 86 -16.05 17.88 1.02
N GLY A 87 -15.68 17.15 2.07
CA GLY A 87 -16.40 15.96 2.52
C GLY A 87 -17.76 16.31 3.14
N GLU A 88 -17.85 17.43 3.87
CA GLU A 88 -19.12 17.97 4.37
C GLU A 88 -20.02 18.41 3.21
N LEU A 89 -19.46 19.10 2.21
CA LEU A 89 -20.19 19.49 1.01
C LEU A 89 -20.70 18.28 0.22
N PHE A 90 -19.86 17.24 0.07
CA PHE A 90 -20.27 15.99 -0.55
C PHE A 90 -21.45 15.36 0.21
N LEU A 91 -21.40 15.33 1.54
CA LEU A 91 -22.48 14.76 2.35
C LEU A 91 -23.79 15.55 2.17
N GLN A 92 -23.74 16.88 2.11
CA GLN A 92 -24.91 17.71 1.83
C GLN A 92 -25.51 17.41 0.45
N ASN A 93 -24.67 17.27 -0.58
CA ASN A 93 -25.13 16.90 -1.92
C ASN A 93 -25.75 15.49 -1.93
N TYR A 94 -25.13 14.54 -1.22
CA TYR A 94 -25.65 13.19 -1.05
C TYR A 94 -27.01 13.15 -0.34
N GLU A 95 -27.21 13.98 0.68
CA GLU A 95 -28.51 14.07 1.36
C GLU A 95 -29.62 14.64 0.47
N MET A 96 -29.26 15.48 -0.50
CA MET A 96 -30.21 16.05 -1.46
C MET A 96 -30.54 15.09 -2.62
N ASP A 97 -29.54 14.37 -3.14
CA ASP A 97 -29.72 13.34 -4.16
C ASP A 97 -28.80 12.12 -3.92
N PRO A 98 -29.26 11.14 -3.12
CA PRO A 98 -28.43 9.99 -2.76
C PRO A 98 -28.18 9.00 -3.92
N LYS A 99 -28.88 9.16 -5.05
CA LYS A 99 -28.71 8.30 -6.24
C LYS A 99 -28.01 9.00 -7.39
N GLY A 100 -27.67 10.29 -7.23
CA GLY A 100 -27.16 11.14 -8.29
C GLY A 100 -25.66 11.04 -8.53
N PHE A 101 -24.88 10.48 -7.59
CA PHE A 101 -23.43 10.41 -7.67
C PHE A 101 -22.93 9.00 -8.02
N LYS A 102 -21.70 8.92 -8.53
CA LYS A 102 -21.02 7.66 -8.84
C LYS A 102 -19.95 7.33 -7.80
N PHE A 103 -19.67 6.05 -7.59
CA PHE A 103 -18.64 5.62 -6.65
C PHE A 103 -17.26 6.22 -6.95
N GLU A 104 -16.94 6.42 -8.23
CA GLU A 104 -15.69 7.05 -8.67
C GLU A 104 -15.57 8.49 -8.16
N GLU A 105 -16.65 9.27 -8.16
CA GLU A 105 -16.69 10.64 -7.64
C GLU A 105 -16.45 10.66 -6.12
N PHE A 106 -16.98 9.65 -5.41
CA PHE A 106 -16.68 9.46 -4.00
C PHE A 106 -15.19 9.18 -3.76
N ILE A 107 -14.58 8.27 -4.54
CA ILE A 107 -13.15 7.96 -4.42
C ILE A 107 -12.28 9.18 -4.78
N GLU A 108 -12.63 9.96 -5.80
CA GLU A 108 -11.93 11.19 -6.15
C GLU A 108 -11.97 12.21 -5.00
N MET A 109 -13.14 12.40 -4.39
CA MET A 109 -13.31 13.26 -3.21
C MET A 109 -12.44 12.76 -2.04
N ILE A 110 -12.45 11.45 -1.75
CA ILE A 110 -11.61 10.87 -0.71
C ILE A 110 -10.12 11.12 -0.99
N ASN A 111 -9.66 10.86 -2.20
CA ASN A 111 -8.26 11.07 -2.58
C ASN A 111 -7.83 12.55 -2.49
N GLY A 112 -8.75 13.48 -2.77
CA GLY A 112 -8.49 14.92 -2.61
C GLY A 112 -8.43 15.37 -1.16
N CYS A 113 -9.32 14.85 -0.31
CA CYS A 113 -9.54 15.34 1.05
C CYS A 113 -8.78 14.59 2.14
N TYR A 114 -8.40 13.34 1.87
CA TYR A 114 -7.82 12.42 2.85
C TYR A 114 -6.58 11.74 2.28
N GLU A 115 -5.66 11.39 3.18
CA GLU A 115 -4.60 10.43 2.93
C GLU A 115 -5.12 9.03 3.26
N THR A 116 -5.05 8.14 2.29
CA THR A 116 -5.51 6.76 2.39
C THR A 116 -4.40 5.86 2.91
N GLY A 117 -4.66 5.13 3.99
CA GLY A 117 -3.78 4.12 4.55
C GLY A 117 -4.27 2.71 4.23
N LEU A 118 -3.33 1.79 4.04
CA LEU A 118 -3.63 0.36 3.97
C LEU A 118 -3.87 -0.16 5.39
N ILE A 119 -5.06 -0.67 5.64
CA ILE A 119 -5.44 -1.22 6.95
C ILE A 119 -6.08 -2.60 6.78
N GLU A 120 -5.84 -3.47 7.75
CA GLU A 120 -6.63 -4.69 7.94
C GLU A 120 -7.90 -4.34 8.73
N TRP A 121 -9.04 -4.88 8.34
CA TRP A 121 -10.33 -4.60 8.99
C TRP A 121 -11.31 -5.75 8.83
N LYS A 122 -12.31 -5.80 9.70
CA LYS A 122 -13.30 -6.87 9.72
C LYS A 122 -14.72 -6.34 9.54
N ASN A 123 -15.51 -7.08 8.77
CA ASN A 123 -16.91 -6.81 8.49
C ASN A 123 -17.74 -8.09 8.58
N GLY A 124 -18.38 -8.29 9.73
CA GLY A 124 -19.14 -9.48 10.06
C GLY A 124 -18.24 -10.71 10.08
N SER A 125 -18.44 -11.59 9.11
CA SER A 125 -17.67 -12.83 8.93
C SER A 125 -16.44 -12.67 8.05
N ILE A 126 -16.29 -11.55 7.34
CA ILE A 126 -15.20 -11.30 6.39
C ILE A 126 -14.10 -10.50 7.08
N THR A 127 -12.88 -11.02 7.04
CA THR A 127 -11.66 -10.28 7.38
C THR A 127 -10.98 -9.87 6.08
N ASN A 128 -10.74 -8.57 5.90
CA ASN A 128 -10.08 -8.01 4.73
C ASN A 128 -8.61 -7.73 5.09
N ALA A 129 -7.68 -8.27 4.29
CA ALA A 129 -6.25 -8.00 4.46
C ALA A 129 -5.88 -6.57 4.04
N GLU A 130 -4.68 -6.13 4.40
CA GLU A 130 -4.13 -4.84 3.96
C GLU A 130 -4.12 -4.76 2.41
N GLY A 131 -4.74 -3.71 1.86
CA GLY A 131 -4.86 -3.51 0.41
C GLY A 131 -5.97 -4.31 -0.28
N GLU A 132 -6.74 -5.10 0.47
CA GLU A 132 -7.94 -5.74 -0.05
C GLU A 132 -9.18 -4.87 0.18
N ASN A 133 -10.03 -4.78 -0.84
CA ASN A 133 -11.31 -4.07 -0.76
C ASN A 133 -11.17 -2.62 -0.25
N GLU A 134 -10.10 -1.92 -0.65
CA GLU A 134 -9.76 -0.56 -0.22
C GLU A 134 -10.94 0.41 -0.36
N GLY A 135 -11.70 0.31 -1.47
CA GLY A 135 -12.89 1.13 -1.67
C GLY A 135 -13.93 0.97 -0.56
N SER A 136 -14.13 -0.24 -0.05
CA SER A 136 -15.04 -0.48 1.08
C SER A 136 -14.45 0.00 2.41
N ALA A 137 -13.13 -0.09 2.58
CA ALA A 137 -12.44 0.47 3.75
C ALA A 137 -12.61 2.00 3.82
N HIS A 138 -12.48 2.69 2.67
CA HIS A 138 -12.69 4.13 2.56
C HIS A 138 -14.14 4.52 2.88
N VAL A 139 -15.13 3.82 2.32
CA VAL A 139 -16.55 4.07 2.60
C VAL A 139 -16.85 3.96 4.10
N LEU A 140 -16.46 2.84 4.72
CA LEU A 140 -16.75 2.59 6.12
C LEU A 140 -16.00 3.56 7.04
N SER A 141 -14.74 3.87 6.73
CA SER A 141 -13.97 4.86 7.48
C SER A 141 -14.60 6.25 7.39
N PHE A 142 -14.99 6.70 6.18
CA PHE A 142 -15.65 7.99 5.97
C PHE A 142 -17.00 8.05 6.69
N ALA A 143 -17.83 7.01 6.55
CA ALA A 143 -19.13 6.94 7.19
C ALA A 143 -19.03 6.92 8.72
N ALA A 144 -18.00 6.26 9.27
CA ALA A 144 -17.73 6.23 10.71
C ALA A 144 -17.27 7.59 11.26
N LEU A 145 -16.48 8.33 10.48
CA LEU A 145 -16.08 9.72 10.76
C LEU A 145 -17.28 10.67 10.70
N ALA A 146 -18.13 10.52 9.68
CA ALA A 146 -19.33 11.34 9.49
C ALA A 146 -20.49 10.97 10.43
N GLY A 147 -20.42 9.83 11.11
CA GLY A 147 -21.48 9.35 12.01
C GLY A 147 -22.77 8.97 11.27
N LEU A 148 -22.65 8.37 10.10
CA LEU A 148 -23.80 7.99 9.27
C LEU A 148 -24.52 6.76 9.81
N ASP A 149 -25.83 6.70 9.57
CA ASP A 149 -26.62 5.50 9.82
C ASP A 149 -26.29 4.39 8.80
N LYS A 150 -26.85 3.21 9.03
CA LYS A 150 -26.60 2.03 8.19
C LYS A 150 -27.07 2.27 6.75
N GLU A 151 -28.25 2.83 6.59
CA GLU A 151 -28.88 3.07 5.29
C GLU A 151 -28.13 4.11 4.45
N LYS A 152 -27.71 5.23 5.05
CA LYS A 152 -26.89 6.23 4.36
C LYS A 152 -25.52 5.66 4.00
N THR A 153 -24.93 4.85 4.88
CA THR A 153 -23.64 4.20 4.60
C THR A 153 -23.77 3.24 3.42
N LEU A 154 -24.85 2.47 3.34
CA LEU A 154 -25.13 1.58 2.20
C LEU A 154 -25.21 2.34 0.87
N GLY A 155 -25.82 3.52 0.87
CA GLY A 155 -25.89 4.35 -0.33
C GLY A 155 -24.55 4.93 -0.79
N LEU A 156 -23.51 5.00 0.07
CA LEU A 156 -22.18 5.46 -0.34
C LEU A 156 -21.48 4.53 -1.34
N TRP A 157 -21.84 3.25 -1.37
CA TRP A 157 -21.36 2.33 -2.41
C TRP A 157 -22.02 2.55 -3.79
N ALA A 158 -22.95 3.50 -3.90
CA ALA A 158 -23.57 3.97 -5.14
C ALA A 158 -24.06 2.81 -6.04
N GLN A 159 -23.49 2.67 -7.24
CA GLN A 159 -23.87 1.64 -8.20
C GLN A 159 -23.71 0.21 -7.64
N TYR A 160 -22.69 -0.05 -6.83
CA TYR A 160 -22.44 -1.40 -6.29
C TYR A 160 -23.50 -1.82 -5.28
N TYR A 161 -24.10 -0.86 -4.56
CA TYR A 161 -25.23 -1.16 -3.70
C TYR A 161 -26.49 -1.51 -4.52
N GLN A 162 -26.72 -0.82 -5.64
CA GLN A 162 -27.82 -1.17 -6.55
C GLN A 162 -27.62 -2.57 -7.15
N ASP A 163 -26.41 -2.90 -7.59
CA ASP A 163 -26.10 -4.22 -8.14
C ASP A 163 -26.43 -5.36 -7.16
N VAL A 164 -26.13 -5.16 -5.87
CA VAL A 164 -26.46 -6.12 -4.80
C VAL A 164 -27.98 -6.26 -4.61
N LEU A 165 -28.74 -5.17 -4.71
CA LEU A 165 -30.20 -5.19 -4.62
C LEU A 165 -30.83 -5.90 -5.83
N ASP A 166 -30.27 -5.70 -7.02
CA ASP A 166 -30.73 -6.33 -8.26
C ASP A 166 -30.38 -7.82 -8.33
N THR A 167 -29.33 -8.25 -7.61
CA THR A 167 -28.87 -9.65 -7.54
C THR A 167 -28.94 -10.21 -6.10
N PRO A 168 -30.15 -10.49 -5.57
CA PRO A 168 -30.30 -10.98 -4.20
C PRO A 168 -29.64 -12.35 -3.95
N GLY A 169 -29.41 -13.15 -5.01
CA GLY A 169 -28.72 -14.44 -4.93
C GLY A 169 -27.27 -14.44 -5.45
N GLY A 170 -26.70 -13.27 -5.71
CA GLY A 170 -25.30 -13.14 -6.12
C GLY A 170 -24.32 -13.30 -4.95
N ASP A 171 -23.08 -13.65 -5.26
CA ASP A 171 -21.97 -13.72 -4.29
C ASP A 171 -21.00 -12.52 -4.46
N ASP A 172 -21.36 -11.57 -5.32
CA ASP A 172 -20.58 -10.36 -5.56
C ASP A 172 -20.70 -9.39 -4.39
N HIS A 173 -19.68 -8.56 -4.19
CA HIS A 173 -19.63 -7.50 -3.17
C HIS A 173 -19.90 -8.00 -1.74
N GLY A 174 -19.20 -9.04 -1.30
CA GLY A 174 -19.37 -9.65 0.02
C GLY A 174 -19.36 -8.65 1.19
N ASN A 175 -18.55 -7.58 1.14
CA ASN A 175 -18.54 -6.53 2.16
C ASN A 175 -19.86 -5.75 2.25
N ILE A 176 -20.49 -5.43 1.11
CA ILE A 176 -21.78 -4.71 1.09
C ILE A 176 -22.86 -5.63 1.70
N ARG A 177 -22.89 -6.91 1.31
CA ARG A 177 -23.85 -7.89 1.83
C ARG A 177 -23.69 -8.12 3.33
N ASN A 178 -22.46 -8.32 3.80
CA ASN A 178 -22.19 -8.48 5.24
C ASN A 178 -22.59 -7.23 6.03
N PHE A 179 -22.38 -6.04 5.47
CA PHE A 179 -22.81 -4.79 6.12
C PHE A 179 -24.34 -4.63 6.08
N MET A 180 -25.03 -5.08 5.04
CA MET A 180 -26.50 -5.12 5.00
C MET A 180 -27.08 -6.03 6.08
N GLU A 181 -26.41 -7.13 6.42
CA GLU A 181 -26.87 -8.06 7.46
C GLU A 181 -26.52 -7.54 8.86
N ASN A 182 -25.24 -7.29 9.13
CA ASN A 182 -24.74 -7.00 10.47
C ASN A 182 -24.73 -5.51 10.83
N GLY A 183 -24.73 -4.62 9.83
CA GLY A 183 -24.58 -3.18 10.03
C GLY A 183 -23.28 -2.80 10.75
N TRP A 184 -23.32 -1.70 11.48
CA TRP A 184 -22.17 -1.19 12.25
C TRP A 184 -21.71 -2.14 13.37
N GLU A 185 -22.59 -2.99 13.91
CA GLU A 185 -22.21 -3.98 14.92
C GLU A 185 -21.26 -5.06 14.38
N GLY A 186 -21.26 -5.27 13.06
CA GLY A 186 -20.36 -6.20 12.40
C GLY A 186 -19.00 -5.60 12.04
N VAL A 187 -18.85 -4.27 12.06
CA VAL A 187 -17.62 -3.60 11.62
C VAL A 187 -16.69 -3.39 12.82
N ASP A 188 -15.48 -3.95 12.74
CA ASP A 188 -14.46 -3.82 13.76
C ASP A 188 -13.21 -3.14 13.19
N PHE A 189 -12.90 -1.95 13.72
CA PHE A 189 -11.75 -1.13 13.36
C PHE A 189 -10.60 -1.30 14.36
N TYR A 190 -10.26 -2.54 14.69
CA TYR A 190 -9.21 -2.85 15.68
C TYR A 190 -7.82 -2.30 15.30
N ASN A 191 -7.53 -2.11 14.01
CA ASN A 191 -6.30 -1.51 13.49
C ASN A 191 -6.44 -0.02 13.14
N GLY A 192 -7.60 0.60 13.44
CA GLY A 192 -7.91 2.00 13.15
C GLY A 192 -8.69 2.21 11.86
N ILE A 193 -8.76 3.48 11.41
CA ILE A 193 -9.45 3.87 10.18
C ILE A 193 -8.48 4.08 9.01
N SER A 194 -8.97 3.90 7.78
CA SER A 194 -8.14 4.00 6.57
C SER A 194 -7.88 5.45 6.14
N LEU A 195 -8.49 6.45 6.78
CA LEU A 195 -8.50 7.84 6.33
C LEU A 195 -7.84 8.77 7.35
N THR A 196 -6.91 9.58 6.86
CA THR A 196 -6.34 10.71 7.62
C THR A 196 -6.68 12.00 6.92
N LYS A 197 -7.29 12.96 7.62
CA LYS A 197 -7.68 14.25 7.04
C LYS A 197 -6.45 15.02 6.55
N LYS A 198 -6.48 15.49 5.30
CA LYS A 198 -5.46 16.42 4.78
C LYS A 198 -5.70 17.81 5.34
N ASN A 199 -4.61 18.53 5.63
CA ASN A 199 -4.69 19.94 5.98
C ASN A 199 -5.05 20.73 4.72
N THR A 200 -6.20 21.40 4.73
CA THR A 200 -6.58 22.38 3.70
C THR A 200 -5.66 23.60 3.84
N GLY A 201 -4.54 23.64 3.10
CA GLY A 201 -3.63 24.81 3.11
C GLY A 201 -2.18 24.60 2.66
N GLU A 202 -1.65 23.37 2.61
CA GLU A 202 -0.20 23.16 2.36
C GLU A 202 0.23 23.20 0.89
N ASN A 203 -0.66 23.56 -0.04
CA ASN A 203 -0.33 23.80 -1.45
C ASN A 203 -0.36 25.30 -1.83
N GLU A 204 -0.75 26.19 -0.92
CA GLU A 204 -0.56 27.63 -1.13
C GLU A 204 0.80 28.01 -0.57
N TRP A 205 1.78 28.06 -1.46
CA TRP A 205 2.95 28.92 -1.27
C TRP A 205 2.44 30.33 -0.98
N ASP A 206 2.33 30.68 0.30
CA ASP A 206 2.03 32.03 0.73
C ASP A 206 3.27 32.89 0.45
N TRP A 207 3.24 33.60 -0.68
CA TRP A 207 4.31 34.52 -1.06
C TRP A 207 4.55 35.61 0.02
N ASP A 208 3.58 35.86 0.90
CA ASP A 208 3.69 36.84 1.98
C ASP A 208 4.38 36.29 3.26
N ALA A 209 4.68 34.98 3.33
CA ALA A 209 5.24 34.36 4.54
C ALA A 209 6.73 34.65 4.81
N GLU A 210 7.47 35.25 3.87
CA GLU A 210 8.88 35.65 4.07
C GLU A 210 9.09 37.17 3.98
N SER A 211 8.34 37.95 4.77
CA SER A 211 8.68 39.36 5.05
C SER A 211 9.38 39.52 6.40
N TRP A 212 10.34 38.65 6.71
CA TRP A 212 11.35 38.92 7.75
C TRP A 212 12.70 39.13 7.10
N ILE A 213 12.90 40.33 6.55
CA ILE A 213 14.24 40.88 6.29
C ILE A 213 14.65 41.60 7.59
N PRO A 214 15.61 41.06 8.38
CA PRO A 214 16.17 41.78 9.53
C PRO A 214 17.05 42.96 9.13
#